data_AF-A0AAE0MAS9-F1
#
_entry.id   AF-A0AAE0MAS9-F1
#
_cell.length_a   1.000
_cell.length_b   1.000
_cell.length_c   1.000
_cell.angle_alpha   90.00
_cell.angle_beta   90.00
_cell.angle_gamma   90.00
#
_symmetry.space_group_name_H-M   'P 1'
#
loop_
_entity.id
_entity.type
_entity.pdbx_description
1 polymer ?
#
loop_
_entity_poly.entity_id
_entity_poly.type
_entity_poly.pdbx_seq_one_letter_code
_entity_poly.pdbx_strand_id
1 'polypeptide(L)'
;MPFPQNSGGYDLYEWRDEHAPSRVSIKSAAELIRRRTDWRLGIIVAPFDTEDSIPDLDELANGFGIPREFRDERENGVTHSFGTRVNGDGSESIWLHFLGEMPSQQLDDPISRWIHFGFFMTWTPCKVADGDRQKHFPWAEKLTLVVFEPPAPLLEMISSRLLVDKSKWSEALEDPYVLLDMAFHAWYQRIEEASWEMTFRTRDVEKTVFNEARMMQGPQPRLPEIDLTLAHAIAKNAIYRLEGLDAILRCLELAVQFHELFHSTRLRSLSSQSRIKNVIDLSFHIQSMYDSKLVRYDSRSMRILSVLGVVFLPLSTVSTIFGTQFFTAVPEAVGFDGATVPSYMVVNSKFWLLWAVSLPLTLTIILGWLAWESGGTFGQGLRKLLGRRGRQLGPASVFVAGGSLDKR
;
A
#
# COMPACT_ATOMS: atom_id res chain seq x y z
N MET A 1 18.28 12.90 -31.18
CA MET A 1 18.24 14.27 -31.75
C MET A 1 18.26 15.23 -30.58
N PRO A 2 19.09 16.29 -30.59
CA PRO A 2 19.10 17.25 -29.49
C PRO A 2 17.74 17.96 -29.43
N PHE A 3 17.21 18.09 -28.22
CA PHE A 3 15.92 18.71 -27.97
C PHE A 3 16.01 20.23 -28.26
N PRO A 4 15.21 20.78 -29.19
CA PRO A 4 15.05 22.22 -29.24
C PRO A 4 14.27 22.65 -27.99
N GLN A 5 14.90 23.45 -27.12
CA GLN A 5 14.19 24.21 -26.09
C GLN A 5 13.16 25.10 -26.80
N ASN A 6 11.88 24.83 -26.57
CA ASN A 6 10.81 25.61 -27.17
C ASN A 6 10.59 26.87 -26.33
N SER A 7 10.49 28.00 -27.01
CA SER A 7 10.24 29.32 -26.46
C SER A 7 8.81 29.44 -25.91
N GLY A 8 8.64 29.20 -24.61
CA GLY A 8 7.49 29.66 -23.82
C GLY A 8 6.32 28.68 -23.63
N GLY A 9 6.55 27.36 -23.62
CA GLY A 9 5.50 26.36 -23.34
C GLY A 9 6.01 25.16 -22.55
N TYR A 10 5.09 24.29 -22.12
CA TYR A 10 5.36 23.04 -21.41
C TYR A 10 5.47 21.86 -22.37
N ASP A 11 6.46 21.00 -22.18
CA ASP A 11 6.53 19.72 -22.88
C ASP A 11 6.12 18.59 -21.92
N LEU A 12 4.98 17.97 -22.20
CA LEU A 12 4.46 16.84 -21.46
C LEU A 12 4.84 15.53 -22.14
N TYR A 13 5.39 14.61 -21.36
CA TYR A 13 5.55 13.21 -21.69
C TYR A 13 4.57 12.41 -20.83
N GLU A 14 3.61 11.73 -21.46
CA GLU A 14 2.60 10.94 -20.75
C GLU A 14 2.72 9.45 -21.09
N TRP A 15 2.61 8.62 -20.06
CA TRP A 15 2.53 7.16 -20.17
C TRP A 15 1.19 6.67 -19.64
N ARG A 16 0.49 5.90 -20.48
CA ARG A 16 -0.79 5.25 -20.18
C ARG A 16 -0.58 3.74 -20.30
N ASP A 17 -1.20 2.95 -19.43
CA ASP A 17 -0.91 1.52 -19.14
C ASP A 17 -0.34 0.66 -20.29
N GLU A 18 -0.87 0.76 -21.51
CA GLU A 18 -0.46 -0.09 -22.64
C GLU A 18 0.06 0.67 -23.88
N HIS A 19 0.06 2.01 -23.86
CA HIS A 19 0.36 2.83 -25.03
C HIS A 19 1.83 3.29 -25.07
N ALA A 20 2.36 3.45 -26.28
CA ALA A 20 3.66 4.09 -26.46
C ALA A 20 3.59 5.53 -25.90
N PRO A 21 4.67 6.03 -25.27
CA PRO A 21 4.64 7.35 -24.66
C PRO A 21 4.35 8.43 -25.69
N SER A 22 3.37 9.27 -25.39
CA SER A 22 3.04 10.44 -26.21
C SER A 22 3.77 11.67 -25.66
N ARG A 23 4.40 12.41 -26.58
CA ARG A 23 4.91 13.76 -26.30
C ARG A 23 3.87 14.76 -26.80
N VAL A 24 3.47 15.67 -25.92
CA VAL A 24 2.51 16.75 -26.23
C VAL A 24 3.11 18.07 -25.76
N SER A 25 3.26 19.02 -26.67
CA SER A 25 3.67 20.39 -26.31
C SER A 25 2.41 21.20 -26.00
N ILE A 26 2.32 21.74 -24.79
CA ILE A 26 1.14 22.40 -24.21
C ILE A 26 1.51 23.83 -23.82
N LYS A 27 0.64 24.79 -24.14
CA LYS A 27 0.92 26.22 -23.91
C LYS A 27 0.33 26.80 -22.63
N SER A 28 -0.58 26.09 -21.95
CA SER A 28 -1.25 26.59 -20.73
C SER A 28 -1.32 25.54 -19.63
N ALA A 29 -1.16 25.98 -18.38
CA ALA A 29 -1.24 25.10 -17.21
C ALA A 29 -2.64 24.48 -17.03
N ALA A 30 -3.71 25.18 -17.41
CA ALA A 30 -5.08 24.68 -17.34
C ALA A 30 -5.29 23.40 -18.17
N GLU A 31 -4.63 23.28 -19.33
CA GLU A 31 -4.70 22.08 -20.17
C GLU A 31 -3.92 20.91 -19.54
N LEU A 32 -2.79 21.17 -18.88
CA LEU A 32 -2.03 20.16 -18.14
C LEU A 32 -2.86 19.57 -17.00
N ILE A 33 -3.54 20.42 -16.24
CA ILE A 33 -4.38 20.00 -15.11
C ILE A 33 -5.55 19.14 -15.60
N ARG A 34 -6.16 19.48 -16.74
CA ARG A 34 -7.24 18.68 -17.33
C ARG A 34 -6.78 17.28 -17.75
N ARG A 35 -5.54 17.16 -18.25
CA ARG A 35 -4.98 15.87 -18.70
C ARG A 35 -4.43 15.01 -17.56
N ARG A 36 -4.21 15.59 -16.37
CA ARG A 36 -3.69 14.90 -15.17
C ARG A 36 -4.45 13.64 -14.79
N THR A 37 -5.74 13.53 -15.12
CA THR A 37 -6.56 12.36 -14.77
C THR A 37 -6.16 11.10 -15.51
N ASP A 38 -5.56 11.24 -16.70
CA ASP A 38 -5.50 10.16 -17.70
C ASP A 38 -4.19 9.38 -17.72
N TRP A 39 -3.09 9.94 -17.18
CA TRP A 39 -1.78 9.29 -17.20
C TRP A 39 -1.44 8.60 -15.87
N ARG A 40 -0.61 7.54 -15.94
CA ARG A 40 -0.01 6.90 -14.76
C ARG A 40 1.35 7.48 -14.42
N LEU A 41 2.15 7.80 -15.43
CA LEU A 41 3.37 8.58 -15.30
C LEU A 41 3.25 9.81 -16.22
N GLY A 42 3.46 11.00 -15.67
CA GLY A 42 3.54 12.24 -16.42
C GLY A 42 4.84 12.97 -16.09
N ILE A 43 5.66 13.27 -17.08
CA ILE A 43 6.84 14.13 -16.93
C ILE A 43 6.57 15.44 -17.65
N ILE A 44 6.54 16.54 -16.91
CA ILE A 44 6.30 17.89 -17.39
C ILE A 44 7.64 18.60 -17.39
N VAL A 45 8.08 19.00 -18.57
CA VAL A 45 9.23 19.88 -18.74
C VAL A 45 8.70 21.29 -18.88
N ALA A 46 8.98 22.12 -17.88
CA ALA A 46 8.58 23.51 -17.83
C ALA A 46 9.79 24.42 -18.13
N PRO A 47 9.54 25.60 -18.74
CA PRO A 47 10.56 26.63 -18.87
C PRO A 47 10.87 27.28 -17.50
N PHE A 48 11.66 28.38 -17.51
CA PHE A 48 12.14 29.07 -16.32
C PHE A 48 11.03 29.32 -15.28
N ASP A 49 11.28 28.97 -14.02
CA ASP A 49 10.30 28.99 -12.93
C ASP A 49 10.30 30.34 -12.19
N THR A 50 10.11 31.40 -12.97
CA THR A 50 9.90 32.78 -12.49
C THR A 50 8.60 33.29 -13.07
N GLU A 51 7.86 34.09 -12.29
CA GLU A 51 6.55 34.65 -12.68
C GLU A 51 6.62 35.41 -14.02
N ASP A 52 7.76 36.04 -14.34
CA ASP A 52 8.01 36.72 -15.62
C ASP A 52 8.08 35.77 -16.83
N SER A 53 8.48 34.51 -16.62
CA SER A 53 8.67 33.52 -17.68
C SER A 53 7.48 32.58 -17.84
N ILE A 54 6.71 32.39 -16.76
CA ILE A 54 5.51 31.55 -16.74
C ILE A 54 4.38 32.32 -16.04
N PRO A 55 3.49 33.00 -16.78
CA PRO A 55 2.36 33.72 -16.18
C PRO A 55 1.33 32.80 -15.50
N ASP A 56 1.27 31.52 -15.90
CA ASP A 56 0.35 30.51 -15.34
C ASP A 56 0.99 29.71 -14.18
N LEU A 57 2.11 30.16 -13.60
CA LEU A 57 2.88 29.40 -12.59
C LEU A 57 2.05 29.14 -11.33
N ASP A 58 1.25 30.12 -10.90
CA ASP A 58 0.32 29.96 -9.77
C ASP A 58 -0.74 28.89 -10.04
N GLU A 59 -1.24 28.82 -11.27
CA GLU A 59 -2.23 27.82 -11.66
C GLU A 59 -1.60 26.42 -11.69
N LEU A 60 -0.38 26.30 -12.23
CA LEU A 60 0.41 25.07 -12.20
C LEU A 60 0.70 24.62 -10.77
N ALA A 61 1.16 25.53 -9.91
CA ALA A 61 1.52 25.23 -8.53
C ALA A 61 0.31 24.75 -7.72
N ASN A 62 -0.83 25.44 -7.84
CA ASN A 62 -2.07 25.02 -7.19
C ASN A 62 -2.62 23.72 -7.78
N GLY A 63 -2.50 23.52 -9.09
CA GLY A 63 -3.01 22.34 -9.79
C GLY A 63 -2.25 21.05 -9.51
N PHE A 64 -0.94 21.13 -9.32
CA PHE A 64 -0.08 19.98 -9.01
C PHE A 64 0.30 19.86 -7.52
N GLY A 65 -0.08 20.85 -6.69
CA GLY A 65 0.23 20.88 -5.27
C GLY A 65 1.71 21.15 -5.00
N ILE A 66 2.34 22.00 -5.82
CA ILE A 66 3.72 22.45 -5.60
C ILE A 66 3.75 23.24 -4.28
N PRO A 67 4.59 22.84 -3.30
CA PRO A 67 4.70 23.51 -2.01
C PRO A 67 5.12 24.97 -2.19
N ARG A 68 4.62 25.86 -1.31
CA ARG A 68 5.06 27.26 -1.31
C ARG A 68 6.53 27.37 -0.94
N GLU A 69 6.98 26.45 -0.08
CA GLU A 69 8.36 26.30 0.34
C GLU A 69 9.32 26.17 -0.86
N PHE A 70 8.92 25.44 -1.91
CA PHE A 70 9.70 25.31 -3.14
C PHE A 70 9.88 26.65 -3.88
N ARG A 71 8.83 27.48 -3.91
CA ARG A 71 8.87 28.82 -4.55
C ARG A 71 9.66 29.81 -3.69
N ASP A 72 9.41 29.82 -2.39
CA ASP A 72 10.09 30.70 -1.44
C ASP A 72 11.60 30.41 -1.42
N GLU A 73 12.01 29.13 -1.44
CA GLU A 73 13.42 28.73 -1.53
C GLU A 73 14.09 29.24 -2.81
N ARG A 74 13.34 29.30 -3.91
CA ARG A 74 13.81 29.82 -5.19
C ARG A 74 13.92 31.34 -5.20
N GLU A 75 12.90 32.05 -4.72
CA GLU A 75 12.91 33.52 -4.60
C GLU A 75 14.08 34.02 -3.75
N ASN A 76 14.45 33.24 -2.73
CA ASN A 76 15.58 33.55 -1.86
C ASN A 76 16.95 33.11 -2.42
N GLY A 77 17.00 32.52 -3.63
CA GLY A 77 18.26 32.16 -4.28
C GLY A 77 19.06 31.08 -3.55
N VAL A 78 18.37 30.10 -2.96
CA VAL A 78 19.02 29.05 -2.16
C VAL A 78 19.88 28.13 -3.03
N THR A 79 21.12 27.86 -2.59
CA THR A 79 22.10 27.02 -3.31
C THR A 79 21.65 25.56 -3.44
N HIS A 80 21.01 25.04 -2.40
CA HIS A 80 20.42 23.70 -2.35
C HIS A 80 19.20 23.68 -1.44
N SER A 81 18.15 23.01 -1.89
CA SER A 81 17.07 22.60 -1.01
C SER A 81 16.62 21.18 -1.33
N PHE A 82 16.19 20.47 -0.30
CA PHE A 82 15.55 19.18 -0.41
C PHE A 82 14.41 19.14 0.60
N GLY A 83 13.21 18.91 0.10
CA GLY A 83 12.03 18.85 0.94
C GLY A 83 11.10 17.72 0.55
N THR A 84 10.32 17.31 1.53
CA THR A 84 9.35 16.23 1.39
C THR A 84 8.10 16.57 2.17
N ARG A 85 6.95 16.23 1.62
CA ARG A 85 5.66 16.55 2.20
C ARG A 85 4.63 15.49 1.85
N VAL A 86 3.86 15.10 2.85
CA VAL A 86 2.62 14.36 2.65
C VAL A 86 1.50 15.40 2.54
N ASN A 87 0.84 15.44 1.39
CA ASN A 87 -0.28 16.34 1.13
C ASN A 87 -1.54 15.84 1.85
N GLY A 88 -2.49 16.74 2.10
CA GLY A 88 -3.76 16.39 2.76
C GLY A 88 -4.57 15.31 2.03
N ASP A 89 -4.35 15.15 0.72
CA ASP A 89 -4.98 14.14 -0.12
C ASP A 89 -4.34 12.74 0.00
N GLY A 90 -3.29 12.61 0.81
CA GLY A 90 -2.51 11.38 0.98
C GLY A 90 -1.45 11.13 -0.11
N SER A 91 -1.27 12.05 -1.05
CA SER A 91 -0.14 12.03 -2.00
C SER A 91 1.14 12.48 -1.32
N GLU A 92 2.26 11.86 -1.65
CA GLU A 92 3.58 12.25 -1.18
C GLU A 92 4.26 13.09 -2.27
N SER A 93 5.00 14.13 -1.86
CA SER A 93 5.72 15.00 -2.78
C SER A 93 7.15 15.21 -2.28
N ILE A 94 8.10 15.17 -3.20
CA ILE A 94 9.51 15.50 -2.99
C ILE A 94 9.86 16.64 -3.93
N TRP A 95 10.64 17.59 -3.43
CA TRP A 95 11.23 18.63 -4.25
C TRP A 95 12.68 18.81 -3.92
N LEU A 96 13.40 19.34 -4.91
CA LEU A 96 14.75 19.80 -4.74
C LEU A 96 15.00 21.00 -5.64
N HIS A 97 15.88 21.87 -5.16
CA HIS A 97 16.36 23.01 -5.92
C HIS A 97 17.88 22.95 -5.96
N PHE A 98 18.43 23.16 -7.15
CA PHE A 98 19.87 23.34 -7.34
C PHE A 98 20.13 24.66 -8.04
N LEU A 99 21.06 25.42 -7.46
CA LEU A 99 21.59 26.62 -8.06
C LEU A 99 23.10 26.43 -8.24
N GLY A 100 23.55 26.49 -9.49
CA GLY A 100 24.94 26.28 -9.83
C GLY A 100 25.42 27.23 -10.91
N GLU A 101 26.68 27.62 -10.82
CA GLU A 101 27.29 28.50 -11.79
C GLU A 101 27.95 27.70 -12.92
N MET A 102 27.59 28.00 -14.17
CA MET A 102 28.11 27.30 -15.35
C MET A 102 28.89 28.25 -16.27
N PRO A 103 30.01 27.78 -16.86
CA PRO A 103 30.78 28.60 -17.79
C PRO A 103 29.93 28.94 -19.03
N SER A 104 29.98 30.21 -19.47
CA SER A 104 29.38 30.60 -20.75
C SER A 104 30.07 29.85 -21.89
N GLN A 105 29.29 29.38 -22.86
CA GLN A 105 29.81 28.65 -24.03
C GLN A 105 30.59 29.56 -25.00
N GLN A 106 30.46 30.89 -24.88
CA GLN A 106 31.21 31.85 -25.69
C GLN A 106 32.54 32.20 -25.03
N LEU A 107 33.63 32.14 -25.80
CA LEU A 107 34.99 32.48 -25.35
C LEU A 107 35.13 33.95 -24.90
N ASP A 108 34.33 34.85 -25.46
CA ASP A 108 34.41 36.30 -25.19
C ASP A 108 33.50 36.76 -24.03
N ASP A 109 32.72 35.85 -23.44
CA ASP A 109 31.81 36.17 -22.35
C ASP A 109 32.38 35.66 -21.01
N PRO A 110 33.02 36.53 -20.20
CA PRO A 110 33.55 36.17 -18.90
C PRO A 110 32.44 35.90 -17.87
N ILE A 111 31.18 36.17 -18.22
CA ILE A 111 30.03 36.02 -17.33
C ILE A 111 29.61 34.56 -17.33
N SER A 112 29.98 33.87 -16.27
CA SER A 112 29.35 32.61 -15.91
C SER A 112 27.86 32.82 -15.65
N ARG A 113 27.04 31.89 -16.16
CA ARG A 113 25.59 31.96 -16.04
C ARG A 113 25.15 31.04 -14.92
N TRP A 114 24.36 31.59 -14.01
CA TRP A 114 23.63 30.81 -13.02
C TRP A 114 22.61 29.95 -13.75
N ILE A 115 22.69 28.64 -13.55
CA ILE A 115 21.66 27.70 -13.98
C ILE A 115 20.85 27.33 -12.75
N HIS A 116 19.54 27.45 -12.88
CA HIS A 116 18.59 27.06 -11.87
C HIS A 116 17.99 25.74 -12.28
N PHE A 117 17.81 24.82 -11.34
CA PHE A 117 17.06 23.60 -11.60
C PHE A 117 16.12 23.32 -10.47
N GLY A 118 14.85 23.29 -10.84
CA GLY A 118 13.78 22.87 -9.99
C GLY A 118 13.36 21.47 -10.39
N PHE A 119 13.29 20.58 -9.41
CA PHE A 119 12.70 19.26 -9.59
C PHE A 119 11.62 19.10 -8.52
N PHE A 120 10.42 18.78 -8.99
CA PHE A 120 9.28 18.53 -8.15
C PHE A 120 8.63 17.23 -8.59
N MET A 121 8.48 16.29 -7.68
CA MET A 121 7.88 14.99 -7.93
C MET A 121 6.76 14.75 -6.93
N THR A 122 5.60 14.34 -7.42
CA THR A 122 4.46 13.98 -6.58
C THR A 122 3.88 12.64 -7.02
N TRP A 123 3.55 11.78 -6.06
CA TRP A 123 2.93 10.50 -6.32
C TRP A 123 1.81 10.18 -5.35
N THR A 124 0.83 9.44 -5.86
CA THR A 124 -0.24 8.88 -5.03
C THR A 124 0.14 7.45 -4.66
N PRO A 125 0.35 7.14 -3.37
CA PRO A 125 0.73 5.80 -2.96
C PRO A 125 -0.38 4.79 -3.25
N CYS A 126 -0.01 3.61 -3.76
CA CYS A 126 -0.99 2.53 -3.97
C CYS A 126 -1.63 2.12 -2.63
N LYS A 127 -2.96 2.16 -2.56
CA LYS A 127 -3.70 1.61 -1.42
C LYS A 127 -3.59 0.09 -1.47
N VAL A 128 -2.94 -0.51 -0.46
CA VAL A 128 -2.87 -1.97 -0.32
C VAL A 128 -4.29 -2.50 -0.14
N ALA A 129 -4.84 -3.13 -1.18
CA ALA A 129 -6.13 -3.80 -1.08
C ALA A 129 -6.00 -4.96 -0.07
N ASP A 130 -6.89 -4.98 0.93
CA ASP A 130 -6.89 -5.97 2.01
C ASP A 130 -7.14 -7.38 1.44
N GLY A 131 -6.07 -8.13 1.16
CA GLY A 131 -6.19 -9.49 0.65
C GLY A 131 -4.93 -10.11 0.04
N ASP A 132 -4.09 -9.34 -0.66
CA ASP A 132 -2.99 -9.93 -1.44
C ASP A 132 -1.67 -9.89 -0.66
N ARG A 133 -1.30 -11.03 -0.07
CA ARG A 133 -0.16 -11.18 0.87
C ARG A 133 1.23 -11.16 0.21
N GLN A 134 1.36 -10.98 -1.11
CA GLN A 134 2.61 -11.40 -1.78
C GLN A 134 3.04 -10.66 -3.06
N LYS A 135 2.39 -9.59 -3.48
CA LYS A 135 2.88 -8.82 -4.64
C LYS A 135 3.78 -7.67 -4.20
N HIS A 136 4.91 -7.50 -4.88
CA HIS A 136 5.62 -6.22 -4.94
C HIS A 136 4.62 -5.20 -5.49
N PHE A 137 3.95 -4.47 -4.61
CA PHE A 137 3.03 -3.42 -5.03
C PHE A 137 3.83 -2.22 -5.50
N PRO A 138 3.53 -1.66 -6.68
CA PRO A 138 4.17 -0.44 -7.13
C PRO A 138 3.95 0.65 -6.07
N TRP A 139 5.00 1.41 -5.75
CA TRP A 139 4.93 2.46 -4.75
C TRP A 139 3.90 3.53 -5.14
N ALA A 140 3.78 3.83 -6.44
CA ALA A 140 2.89 4.84 -6.98
C ALA A 140 1.79 4.26 -7.89
N GLU A 141 0.54 4.66 -7.65
CA GLU A 141 -0.57 4.43 -8.59
C GLU A 141 -0.50 5.43 -9.74
N LYS A 142 -0.21 6.70 -9.38
CA LYS A 142 0.03 7.83 -10.28
C LYS A 142 1.27 8.58 -9.82
N LEU A 143 2.14 8.92 -10.77
CA LEU A 143 3.39 9.64 -10.56
C LEU A 143 3.42 10.83 -11.53
N THR A 144 3.69 12.02 -11.01
CA THR A 144 3.89 13.23 -11.81
C THR A 144 5.22 13.85 -11.42
N LEU A 145 6.07 14.06 -12.41
CA LEU A 145 7.34 14.76 -12.30
C LEU A 145 7.23 16.08 -13.04
N VAL A 146 7.63 17.17 -12.41
CA VAL A 146 7.76 18.50 -13.01
C VAL A 146 9.23 18.91 -12.89
N VAL A 147 9.84 19.20 -14.04
CA VAL A 147 11.24 19.62 -14.11
C VAL A 147 11.30 21.00 -14.76
N PHE A 148 11.96 21.92 -14.07
CA PHE A 148 12.19 23.28 -14.50
C PHE A 148 13.64 23.41 -14.97
N GLU A 149 13.83 23.90 -16.20
CA GLU A 149 15.15 23.98 -16.85
C GLU A 149 15.99 22.68 -16.79
N PRO A 150 15.48 21.56 -17.32
CA PRO A 150 16.22 20.31 -17.28
C PRO A 150 17.57 20.42 -18.02
N PRO A 151 18.67 19.89 -17.44
CA PRO A 151 19.90 19.69 -18.18
C PRO A 151 19.66 18.83 -19.42
N ALA A 152 20.36 19.12 -20.53
CA ALA A 152 20.25 18.30 -21.74
C ALA A 152 20.48 16.79 -21.49
N PRO A 153 21.45 16.36 -20.64
CA PRO A 153 21.62 14.96 -20.29
C PRO A 153 20.37 14.30 -19.68
N LEU A 154 19.57 15.04 -18.90
CA LEU A 154 18.36 14.51 -18.28
C LEU A 154 17.31 14.17 -19.34
N LEU A 155 17.11 15.05 -20.32
CA LEU A 155 16.18 14.82 -21.42
C LEU A 155 16.61 13.64 -22.29
N GLU A 156 17.92 13.50 -22.53
CA GLU A 156 18.48 12.35 -23.25
C GLU A 156 18.27 11.04 -22.46
N MET A 157 18.48 11.05 -21.15
CA MET A 157 18.22 9.89 -20.29
C MET A 157 16.75 9.50 -20.26
N ILE A 158 15.83 10.47 -20.09
CA ILE A 158 14.39 10.23 -20.16
C ILE A 158 14.03 9.62 -21.51
N SER A 159 14.58 10.16 -22.60
CA SER A 159 14.28 9.64 -23.93
C SER A 159 14.83 8.23 -24.19
N SER A 160 16.06 7.96 -23.78
CA SER A 160 16.72 6.68 -24.05
C SER A 160 16.26 5.56 -23.12
N ARG A 161 16.00 5.87 -21.83
CA ARG A 161 15.61 4.87 -20.82
C ARG A 161 14.10 4.68 -20.70
N LEU A 162 13.31 5.75 -20.77
CA LEU A 162 11.86 5.70 -20.51
C LEU A 162 11.00 5.72 -21.79
N LEU A 163 11.46 6.32 -22.89
CA LEU A 163 10.68 6.36 -24.14
C LEU A 163 10.89 5.16 -25.06
N VAL A 164 12.09 4.56 -25.03
CA VAL A 164 12.44 3.44 -25.95
C VAL A 164 12.02 2.08 -25.39
N ASP A 165 12.07 1.89 -24.07
CA ASP A 165 11.90 0.58 -23.43
C ASP A 165 10.60 0.53 -22.60
N LYS A 166 9.58 -0.17 -23.12
CA LYS A 166 8.26 -0.28 -22.48
C LYS A 166 8.32 -0.90 -21.08
N SER A 167 9.38 -1.62 -20.73
CA SER A 167 9.50 -2.30 -19.44
C SER A 167 10.07 -1.40 -18.32
N LYS A 168 10.67 -0.25 -18.65
CA LYS A 168 11.43 0.55 -17.68
C LYS A 168 10.62 1.66 -17.02
N TRP A 169 9.55 2.14 -17.66
CA TRP A 169 8.69 3.14 -17.02
C TRP A 169 7.83 2.54 -15.89
N SER A 170 7.58 1.22 -15.90
CA SER A 170 6.94 0.53 -14.78
C SER A 170 7.86 0.48 -13.55
N GLU A 171 9.17 0.40 -13.73
CA GLU A 171 10.14 0.48 -12.62
C GLU A 171 10.05 1.84 -11.90
N ALA A 172 9.79 2.93 -12.62
CA ALA A 172 9.57 4.24 -12.01
C ALA A 172 8.27 4.32 -11.19
N LEU A 173 7.26 3.49 -11.49
CA LEU A 173 6.07 3.35 -10.65
C LEU A 173 6.29 2.42 -9.47
N GLU A 174 7.18 1.43 -9.61
CA GLU A 174 7.63 0.58 -8.51
C GLU A 174 8.47 1.36 -7.50
N ASP A 175 9.38 2.20 -7.98
CA ASP A 175 10.22 3.07 -7.17
C ASP A 175 10.40 4.47 -7.83
N PRO A 176 9.68 5.50 -7.34
CA PRO A 176 9.81 6.87 -7.81
C PRO A 176 11.23 7.45 -7.67
N TYR A 177 12.06 6.92 -6.76
CA TYR A 177 13.43 7.41 -6.54
C TYR A 177 14.35 7.14 -7.73
N VAL A 178 13.97 6.24 -8.64
CA VAL A 178 14.67 6.04 -9.92
C VAL A 178 14.72 7.34 -10.74
N LEU A 179 13.66 8.17 -10.71
CA LEU A 179 13.66 9.46 -11.40
C LEU A 179 14.58 10.49 -10.72
N LEU A 180 14.71 10.37 -9.39
CA LEU A 180 15.63 11.20 -8.60
C LEU A 180 17.09 10.83 -8.89
N ASP A 181 17.41 9.54 -8.99
CA ASP A 181 18.73 9.05 -9.44
C ASP A 181 19.07 9.56 -10.84
N MET A 182 18.12 9.52 -11.78
CA MET A 182 18.33 10.09 -13.11
C MET A 182 18.63 11.60 -13.07
N ALA A 183 17.94 12.35 -12.21
CA ALA A 183 18.19 13.78 -12.03
C ALA A 183 19.59 14.05 -11.49
N PHE A 184 20.01 13.35 -10.43
CA PHE A 184 21.35 13.47 -9.87
C PHE A 184 22.44 13.07 -10.87
N HIS A 185 22.23 12.00 -11.64
CA HIS A 185 23.19 11.57 -12.66
C HIS A 185 23.36 12.60 -13.78
N ALA A 186 22.25 13.18 -14.27
CA ALA A 186 22.30 14.23 -15.29
C ALA A 186 23.01 15.48 -14.78
N TRP A 187 22.81 15.84 -13.52
CA TRP A 187 23.52 16.93 -12.86
C TRP A 187 25.00 16.67 -12.70
N TYR A 188 25.37 15.45 -12.28
CA TYR A 188 26.76 15.03 -12.18
C TYR A 188 27.50 15.20 -13.52
N GLN A 189 26.93 14.68 -14.62
CA GLN A 189 27.52 14.83 -15.95
C GLN A 189 27.71 16.30 -16.33
N ARG A 190 26.69 17.14 -16.07
CA ARG A 190 26.74 18.56 -16.40
C ARG A 190 27.83 19.30 -15.61
N ILE A 191 28.02 18.95 -14.34
CA ILE A 191 29.07 19.54 -13.49
C ILE A 191 30.44 19.05 -13.90
N GLU A 192 30.57 17.78 -14.26
CA GLU A 192 31.82 17.21 -14.74
C GLU A 192 32.30 17.95 -16.00
N GLU A 193 31.42 18.13 -16.99
CA GLU A 193 31.70 18.91 -18.20
C GLU A 193 32.16 20.34 -17.87
N ALA A 194 31.46 21.01 -16.95
CA ALA A 194 31.81 22.36 -16.52
C ALA A 194 33.16 22.42 -15.77
N SER A 195 33.49 21.36 -15.02
CA SER A 195 34.77 21.21 -14.31
C SER A 195 35.94 21.05 -15.28
N TRP A 196 35.76 20.24 -16.32
CA TRP A 196 36.73 20.10 -17.39
C TRP A 196 36.96 21.42 -18.14
N GLU A 197 35.87 22.11 -18.51
CA GLU A 197 35.95 23.41 -19.19
C GLU A 197 36.73 24.44 -18.36
N MET A 198 36.46 24.52 -17.05
CA MET A 198 37.21 25.42 -16.17
C MET A 198 38.70 25.06 -16.10
N THR A 199 39.01 23.76 -16.02
CA THR A 199 40.40 23.28 -16.01
C THR A 199 41.14 23.69 -17.29
N PHE A 200 40.46 23.63 -18.44
CA PHE A 200 41.02 24.09 -19.70
C PHE A 200 41.27 25.60 -19.73
N ARG A 201 40.32 26.41 -19.22
CA ARG A 201 40.48 27.87 -19.11
C ARG A 201 41.62 28.26 -18.18
N THR A 202 41.73 27.63 -17.01
CA THR A 202 42.84 27.84 -16.07
C THR A 202 44.16 27.55 -16.76
N ARG A 203 44.25 26.43 -17.49
CA ARG A 203 45.46 26.06 -18.25
C ARG A 203 45.84 27.10 -19.30
N ASP A 204 44.87 27.71 -19.97
CA ASP A 204 45.15 28.73 -20.98
C ASP A 204 45.62 30.05 -20.37
N VAL A 205 45.07 30.45 -19.21
CA VAL A 205 45.60 31.57 -18.41
C VAL A 205 47.01 31.27 -17.92
N GLU A 206 47.28 30.08 -17.40
CA GLU A 206 48.61 29.66 -16.94
C GLU A 206 49.65 29.78 -18.06
N LYS A 207 49.35 29.28 -19.27
CA LYS A 207 50.24 29.40 -20.44
C LYS A 207 50.54 30.87 -20.75
N THR A 208 49.54 31.73 -20.72
CA THR A 208 49.71 33.17 -20.97
C THR A 208 50.63 33.78 -19.91
N VAL A 209 50.40 33.51 -18.63
CA VAL A 209 51.23 34.00 -17.53
C VAL A 209 52.68 33.50 -17.66
N PHE A 210 52.90 32.22 -17.99
CA PHE A 210 54.25 31.68 -18.19
C PHE A 210 54.95 32.28 -19.42
N ASN A 211 54.23 32.51 -20.51
CA ASN A 211 54.78 33.14 -21.71
C ASN A 211 55.21 34.58 -21.42
N GLU A 212 54.37 35.37 -20.74
CA GLU A 212 54.70 36.73 -20.31
C GLU A 212 55.90 36.76 -19.36
N ALA A 213 55.95 35.85 -18.39
CA ALA A 213 57.09 35.72 -17.48
C ALA A 213 58.40 35.40 -18.22
N ARG A 214 58.35 34.56 -19.27
CA ARG A 214 59.49 34.27 -20.13
C ARG A 214 59.93 35.49 -20.93
N MET A 215 59.00 36.28 -21.45
CA MET A 215 59.31 37.49 -22.22
C MET A 215 59.95 38.58 -21.34
N MET A 216 59.55 38.70 -20.06
CA MET A 216 60.17 39.62 -19.11
C MET A 216 61.65 39.32 -18.82
N GLN A 217 62.10 38.08 -18.97
CA GLN A 217 63.52 37.71 -18.83
C GLN A 217 64.34 37.97 -20.11
N GLY A 218 63.70 38.43 -21.19
CA GLY A 218 64.34 38.74 -22.46
C GLY A 218 65.09 40.08 -22.47
N PRO A 219 65.87 40.36 -23.53
CA PRO A 219 66.72 41.55 -23.62
C PRO A 219 65.96 42.89 -23.73
N GLN A 220 64.64 42.87 -23.95
CA GLN A 220 63.77 44.06 -23.91
C GLN A 220 62.56 43.79 -23.00
N PRO A 221 62.55 44.30 -21.76
CA PRO A 221 61.39 44.17 -20.88
C PRO A 221 60.22 45.00 -21.44
N ARG A 222 59.05 44.37 -21.57
CA ARG A 222 57.76 45.02 -21.87
C ARG A 222 56.83 44.87 -20.67
N LEU A 223 55.85 45.75 -20.55
CA LEU A 223 54.77 45.61 -19.56
C LEU A 223 53.97 44.34 -19.90
N PRO A 224 53.79 43.41 -18.94
CA PRO A 224 53.05 42.17 -19.17
C PRO A 224 51.55 42.47 -19.31
N GLU A 225 50.94 41.90 -20.34
CA GLU A 225 49.50 42.03 -20.61
C GLU A 225 48.76 40.83 -20.00
N ILE A 226 48.70 40.78 -18.67
CA ILE A 226 48.02 39.72 -17.93
C ILE A 226 46.60 40.16 -17.60
N ASP A 227 45.61 39.40 -18.09
CA ASP A 227 44.21 39.59 -17.76
C ASP A 227 43.90 39.05 -16.35
N LEU A 228 44.17 39.90 -15.34
CA LEU A 228 43.88 39.60 -13.94
C LEU A 228 42.37 39.47 -13.67
N THR A 229 41.54 40.15 -14.47
CA THR A 229 40.07 40.07 -14.38
C THR A 229 39.57 38.68 -14.76
N LEU A 230 40.07 38.09 -15.83
CA LEU A 230 39.77 36.72 -16.23
C LEU A 230 40.26 35.71 -15.19
N ALA A 231 41.49 35.87 -14.69
CA ALA A 231 42.04 34.99 -13.67
C ALA A 231 41.21 35.03 -12.36
N HIS A 232 40.80 36.23 -11.94
CA HIS A 232 39.92 36.41 -10.78
C HIS A 232 38.53 35.80 -11.02
N ALA A 233 37.94 35.98 -12.20
CA ALA A 233 36.66 35.39 -12.55
C ALA A 233 36.72 33.85 -12.51
N ILE A 234 37.76 33.24 -13.10
CA ILE A 234 37.94 31.78 -13.06
C ILE A 234 38.08 31.27 -11.62
N ALA A 235 38.88 31.95 -10.79
CA ALA A 235 39.04 31.58 -9.38
C ALA A 235 37.71 31.70 -8.60
N LYS A 236 36.93 32.75 -8.85
CA LYS A 236 35.60 32.96 -8.27
C LYS A 236 34.64 31.84 -8.67
N ASN A 237 34.58 31.50 -9.97
CA ASN A 237 33.72 30.45 -10.50
C ASN A 237 34.11 29.07 -9.94
N ALA A 238 35.40 28.83 -9.66
CA ALA A 238 35.87 27.62 -9.01
C ALA A 238 35.32 27.49 -7.58
N ILE A 239 35.32 28.57 -6.81
CA ILE A 239 34.78 28.61 -5.44
C ILE A 239 33.29 28.31 -5.47
N TYR A 240 32.52 29.02 -6.30
CA TYR A 240 31.07 28.78 -6.40
C TYR A 240 30.72 27.36 -6.85
N ARG A 241 31.55 26.74 -7.69
CA ARG A 241 31.33 25.34 -8.06
C ARG A 241 31.59 24.38 -6.91
N LEU A 242 32.63 24.61 -6.10
CA LEU A 242 32.88 23.80 -4.91
C LEU A 242 31.70 23.91 -3.93
N GLU A 243 31.21 25.13 -3.71
CA GLU A 243 30.02 25.36 -2.87
C GLU A 243 28.78 24.66 -3.44
N GLY A 244 28.55 24.74 -4.75
CA GLY A 244 27.44 24.04 -5.43
C GLY A 244 27.55 22.52 -5.37
N LEU A 245 28.77 21.96 -5.43
CA LEU A 245 29.01 20.53 -5.28
C LEU A 245 28.72 20.05 -3.86
N ASP A 246 29.18 20.77 -2.84
CA ASP A 246 28.88 20.47 -1.44
C ASP A 246 27.37 20.52 -1.17
N ALA A 247 26.69 21.50 -1.78
CA ALA A 247 25.26 21.68 -1.71
C ALA A 247 24.50 20.46 -2.32
N ILE A 248 24.96 19.96 -3.48
CA ILE A 248 24.40 18.77 -4.12
C ILE A 248 24.65 17.50 -3.31
N LEU A 249 25.87 17.33 -2.77
CA LEU A 249 26.20 16.18 -1.92
C LEU A 249 25.28 16.12 -0.69
N ARG A 250 25.00 17.26 -0.06
CA ARG A 250 24.03 17.33 1.06
C ARG A 250 22.63 16.93 0.64
N CYS A 251 22.14 17.38 -0.51
CA CYS A 251 20.83 16.95 -1.02
C CYS A 251 20.79 15.44 -1.33
N LEU A 252 21.88 14.89 -1.87
CA LEU A 252 21.98 13.45 -2.12
C LEU A 252 21.95 12.65 -0.82
N GLU A 253 22.70 13.08 0.20
CA GLU A 253 22.66 12.46 1.53
C GLU A 253 21.25 12.49 2.14
N LEU A 254 20.56 13.62 2.05
CA LEU A 254 19.18 13.76 2.52
C LEU A 254 18.22 12.84 1.75
N ALA A 255 18.36 12.75 0.43
CA ALA A 255 17.55 11.87 -0.40
C ALA A 255 17.74 10.39 -0.04
N VAL A 256 18.98 9.95 0.17
CA VAL A 256 19.31 8.57 0.56
C VAL A 256 18.76 8.26 1.96
N GLN A 257 19.00 9.13 2.94
CA GLN A 257 18.48 8.96 4.30
C GLN A 257 16.95 8.85 4.32
N PHE A 258 16.28 9.68 3.53
CA PHE A 258 14.83 9.68 3.44
C PHE A 258 14.30 8.40 2.79
N HIS A 259 14.91 7.94 1.70
CA HIS A 259 14.55 6.68 1.05
C HIS A 259 14.67 5.48 2.01
N GLU A 260 15.80 5.33 2.70
CA GLU A 260 16.04 4.22 3.63
C GLU A 260 15.07 4.23 4.83
N LEU A 261 14.83 5.40 5.41
CA LEU A 261 13.95 5.55 6.58
C LEU A 261 12.49 5.21 6.23
N PHE A 262 12.01 5.65 5.07
CA PHE A 262 10.66 5.37 4.62
C PHE A 262 10.50 3.90 4.25
N HIS A 263 11.47 3.32 3.55
CA HIS A 263 11.44 1.92 3.18
C HIS A 263 11.40 1.01 4.41
N SER A 264 12.27 1.24 5.39
CA SER A 264 12.28 0.47 6.65
C SER A 264 10.98 0.62 7.45
N THR A 265 10.43 1.84 7.55
CA THR A 265 9.18 2.11 8.25
C THR A 265 7.99 1.42 7.56
N ARG A 266 7.95 1.43 6.23
CA ARG A 266 6.93 0.72 5.44
C ARG A 266 6.95 -0.78 5.71
N LEU A 267 8.12 -1.41 5.63
CA LEU A 267 8.29 -2.84 5.92
C LEU A 267 7.82 -3.19 7.35
N ARG A 268 8.15 -2.34 8.33
CA ARG A 268 7.69 -2.51 9.71
C ARG A 268 6.16 -2.41 9.84
N SER A 269 5.54 -1.47 9.14
CA SER A 269 4.08 -1.30 9.14
C SER A 269 3.37 -2.48 8.50
N LEU A 270 3.85 -2.95 7.34
CA LEU A 270 3.31 -4.13 6.65
C LEU A 270 3.44 -5.42 7.49
N SER A 271 4.55 -5.58 8.19
CA SER A 271 4.74 -6.66 9.16
C SER A 271 3.72 -6.57 10.31
N SER A 272 3.50 -5.38 10.86
CA SER A 272 2.50 -5.14 11.90
C SER A 272 1.07 -5.46 11.43
N GLN A 273 0.69 -4.99 10.24
CA GLN A 273 -0.61 -5.29 9.63
C GLN A 273 -0.83 -6.80 9.47
N SER A 274 0.18 -7.51 8.96
CA SER A 274 0.13 -8.97 8.80
C SER A 274 -0.05 -9.69 10.16
N ARG A 275 0.62 -9.20 11.20
CA ARG A 275 0.49 -9.72 12.56
C ARG A 275 -0.91 -9.46 13.13
N ILE A 276 -1.45 -8.26 12.97
CA ILE A 276 -2.80 -7.90 13.44
C ILE A 276 -3.85 -8.79 12.78
N LYS A 277 -3.75 -9.01 11.46
CA LYS A 277 -4.64 -9.92 10.73
C LYS A 277 -4.61 -11.34 11.30
N ASN A 278 -3.40 -11.89 11.52
CA ASN A 278 -3.25 -13.22 12.12
C ASN A 278 -3.83 -13.31 13.55
N VAL A 279 -3.70 -12.23 14.34
CA VAL A 279 -4.29 -12.16 15.69
C VAL A 279 -5.82 -12.11 15.62
N ILE A 280 -6.39 -11.31 14.72
CA ILE A 280 -7.84 -11.24 14.48
C ILE A 280 -8.39 -12.62 14.08
N ASP A 281 -7.74 -13.30 13.14
CA ASP A 281 -8.13 -14.65 12.71
C ASP A 281 -8.11 -15.64 13.89
N LEU A 282 -7.05 -15.59 14.70
CA LEU A 282 -6.95 -16.41 15.91
C LEU A 282 -8.08 -16.11 16.92
N SER A 283 -8.41 -14.84 17.14
CA SER A 283 -9.51 -14.44 18.02
C SER A 283 -10.85 -14.99 17.54
N PHE A 284 -11.14 -14.93 16.22
CA PHE A 284 -12.35 -15.52 15.67
C PHE A 284 -12.40 -17.04 15.83
N HIS A 285 -11.27 -17.73 15.67
CA HIS A 285 -11.20 -19.17 15.94
C HIS A 285 -11.46 -19.49 17.41
N ILE A 286 -10.88 -18.74 18.34
CA ILE A 286 -11.13 -18.91 19.78
C ILE A 286 -12.59 -18.66 20.13
N GLN A 287 -13.20 -17.60 19.59
CA GLN A 287 -14.62 -17.30 19.78
C GLN A 287 -15.50 -18.43 19.27
N SER A 288 -15.23 -18.92 18.05
CA SER A 288 -15.95 -20.05 17.46
C SER A 288 -15.82 -21.33 18.30
N MET A 289 -14.65 -21.57 18.91
CA MET A 289 -14.45 -22.69 19.83
C MET A 289 -15.24 -22.51 21.13
N TYR A 290 -15.32 -21.30 21.66
CA TYR A 290 -16.11 -20.99 22.85
C TYR A 290 -17.60 -21.22 22.57
N ASP A 291 -18.13 -20.68 21.47
CA ASP A 291 -19.52 -20.86 21.06
C ASP A 291 -19.83 -22.34 20.85
N SER A 292 -18.91 -23.09 20.22
CA SER A 292 -19.05 -24.55 20.07
C SER A 292 -19.11 -25.29 21.41
N LYS A 293 -18.34 -24.86 22.42
CA LYS A 293 -18.42 -25.43 23.77
C LYS A 293 -19.76 -25.10 24.42
N LEU A 294 -20.25 -23.87 24.28
CA LEU A 294 -21.53 -23.45 24.83
C LEU A 294 -22.70 -24.22 24.20
N VAL A 295 -22.69 -24.39 22.88
CA VAL A 295 -23.64 -25.24 22.16
C VAL A 295 -23.54 -26.71 22.57
N ARG A 296 -22.34 -27.22 22.89
CA ARG A 296 -22.20 -28.58 23.45
C ARG A 296 -22.83 -28.69 24.85
N TYR A 297 -22.70 -27.67 25.69
CA TYR A 297 -23.39 -27.63 26.98
C TYR A 297 -24.91 -27.59 26.80
N ASP A 298 -25.40 -26.76 25.88
CA ASP A 298 -26.83 -26.70 25.54
C ASP A 298 -27.35 -28.05 25.00
N SER A 299 -26.55 -28.71 24.16
CA SER A 299 -26.85 -30.06 23.64
C SER A 299 -26.97 -31.10 24.76
N ARG A 300 -26.17 -30.98 25.84
CA ARG A 300 -26.29 -31.87 27.00
C ARG A 300 -27.61 -31.64 27.74
N SER A 301 -28.02 -30.39 27.90
CA SER A 301 -29.33 -30.03 28.48
C SER A 301 -30.47 -30.57 27.63
N MET A 302 -30.40 -30.41 26.31
CA MET A 302 -31.38 -30.95 25.35
C MET A 302 -31.48 -32.48 25.41
N ARG A 303 -30.34 -33.17 25.55
CA ARG A 303 -30.31 -34.63 25.73
C ARG A 303 -31.00 -35.07 27.01
N ILE A 304 -30.78 -34.37 28.13
CA ILE A 304 -31.43 -34.68 29.42
C ILE A 304 -32.94 -34.51 29.31
N LEU A 305 -33.41 -33.41 28.73
CA LEU A 305 -34.85 -33.17 28.54
C LEU A 305 -35.49 -34.27 27.67
N SER A 306 -34.80 -34.70 26.61
CA SER A 306 -35.27 -35.77 25.74
C SER A 306 -35.35 -37.11 26.48
N VAL A 307 -34.33 -37.46 27.28
CA VAL A 307 -34.33 -38.68 28.12
C VAL A 307 -35.46 -38.64 29.15
N LEU A 308 -35.68 -37.47 29.77
CA LEU A 308 -36.75 -37.27 30.74
C LEU A 308 -38.13 -37.49 30.10
N GLY A 309 -38.34 -36.97 28.88
CA GLY A 309 -39.55 -37.19 28.10
C GLY A 309 -39.78 -38.67 27.74
N VAL A 310 -38.73 -39.39 27.33
CA VAL A 310 -38.79 -40.82 27.01
C VAL A 310 -39.26 -41.66 28.20
N VAL A 311 -38.89 -41.28 29.44
CA VAL A 311 -39.28 -41.99 30.66
C VAL A 311 -40.68 -41.59 31.13
N PHE A 312 -40.99 -40.29 31.20
CA PHE A 312 -42.24 -39.83 31.79
C PHE A 312 -43.47 -39.98 30.91
N LEU A 313 -43.34 -39.88 29.58
CA LEU A 313 -44.48 -40.03 28.67
C LEU A 313 -45.18 -41.40 28.79
N PRO A 314 -44.50 -42.56 28.71
CA PRO A 314 -45.14 -43.86 28.89
C PRO A 314 -45.63 -44.08 30.33
N LEU A 315 -44.91 -43.59 31.34
CA LEU A 315 -45.34 -43.73 32.74
C LEU A 315 -46.62 -42.93 33.02
N SER A 316 -46.70 -41.70 32.52
CA SER A 316 -47.87 -40.83 32.67
C SER A 316 -49.09 -41.38 31.92
N THR A 317 -48.91 -41.90 30.71
CA THR A 317 -50.00 -42.50 29.92
C THR A 317 -50.55 -43.76 30.59
N VAL A 318 -49.69 -44.67 31.06
CA VAL A 318 -50.11 -45.87 31.81
C VAL A 318 -50.80 -45.46 33.13
N SER A 319 -50.25 -44.50 33.87
CA SER A 319 -50.85 -43.98 35.10
C SER A 319 -52.23 -43.35 34.86
N THR A 320 -52.39 -42.61 33.75
CA THR A 320 -53.68 -41.99 33.39
C THR A 320 -54.73 -43.04 33.03
N ILE A 321 -54.36 -44.06 32.25
CA ILE A 321 -55.27 -45.14 31.83
C ILE A 321 -55.75 -45.95 33.03
N PHE A 322 -54.85 -46.28 33.96
CA PHE A 322 -55.18 -47.16 35.08
C PHE A 322 -55.53 -46.45 36.39
N GLY A 323 -55.20 -45.17 36.55
CA GLY A 323 -55.32 -44.44 37.81
C GLY A 323 -56.75 -44.36 38.34
N THR A 324 -57.74 -44.18 37.46
CA THR A 324 -59.16 -44.12 37.86
C THR A 324 -59.75 -45.49 38.20
N GLN A 325 -59.14 -46.57 37.73
CA GLN A 325 -59.65 -47.95 37.90
C GLN A 325 -59.14 -48.63 39.19
N PHE A 326 -58.12 -48.06 39.84
CA PHE A 326 -57.49 -48.66 41.01
C PHE A 326 -57.98 -48.11 42.35
N PHE A 327 -58.56 -46.92 42.38
CA PHE A 327 -59.04 -46.28 43.61
C PHE A 327 -60.57 -46.24 43.59
N THR A 328 -61.20 -46.97 44.50
CA THR A 328 -62.64 -46.85 44.74
C THR A 328 -62.85 -46.09 46.04
N ALA A 329 -63.44 -44.89 45.95
CA ALA A 329 -63.91 -44.17 47.13
C ALA A 329 -65.19 -44.85 47.61
N VAL A 330 -65.15 -45.43 48.81
CA VAL A 330 -66.36 -45.91 49.46
C VAL A 330 -67.07 -44.68 50.04
N PRO A 331 -68.29 -44.35 49.60
CA PRO A 331 -68.99 -43.16 50.10
C PRO A 331 -69.34 -43.32 51.58
N GLU A 332 -69.40 -42.18 52.27
CA GLU A 332 -69.77 -42.10 53.69
C GLU A 332 -71.14 -42.76 53.91
N ALA A 333 -71.14 -43.87 54.65
CA ALA A 333 -72.34 -44.62 54.98
C ALA A 333 -72.65 -44.45 56.46
N VAL A 334 -73.92 -44.16 56.76
CA VAL A 334 -74.43 -44.11 58.13
C VAL A 334 -74.75 -45.55 58.55
N GLY A 335 -73.98 -46.07 59.50
CA GLY A 335 -74.21 -47.40 60.06
C GLY A 335 -75.49 -47.45 60.91
N PHE A 336 -76.02 -48.66 61.12
CA PHE A 336 -77.27 -48.89 61.88
C PHE A 336 -77.22 -48.37 63.34
N ASP A 337 -76.02 -48.08 63.87
CA ASP A 337 -75.77 -47.52 65.20
C ASP A 337 -75.55 -45.99 65.24
N GLY A 338 -75.86 -45.27 64.15
CA GLY A 338 -75.75 -43.80 64.08
C GLY A 338 -74.33 -43.24 64.02
N ALA A 339 -73.31 -44.10 63.96
CA ALA A 339 -71.92 -43.70 63.76
C ALA A 339 -71.61 -43.49 62.27
N THR A 340 -71.12 -42.31 61.93
CA THR A 340 -70.61 -41.96 60.59
C THR A 340 -69.24 -42.61 60.37
N VAL A 341 -69.16 -43.50 59.37
CA VAL A 341 -67.87 -44.11 58.98
C VAL A 341 -67.17 -43.17 57.99
N PRO A 342 -65.99 -42.62 58.31
CA PRO A 342 -65.32 -41.68 57.43
C PRO A 342 -64.96 -42.34 56.10
N SER A 343 -65.06 -41.57 55.01
CA SER A 343 -64.71 -42.03 53.66
C SER A 343 -63.25 -42.47 53.62
N TYR A 344 -62.99 -43.73 53.30
CA TYR A 344 -61.64 -44.26 53.08
C TYR A 344 -61.49 -44.73 51.62
N MET A 345 -60.31 -44.56 51.06
CA MET A 345 -59.99 -45.05 49.72
C MET A 345 -59.50 -46.49 49.81
N VAL A 346 -60.16 -47.39 49.07
CA VAL A 346 -59.69 -48.78 48.91
C VAL A 346 -58.84 -48.86 47.65
N VAL A 347 -57.62 -49.34 47.82
CA VAL A 347 -56.72 -49.65 46.71
C VAL A 347 -57.00 -51.06 46.23
N ASN A 348 -57.28 -51.21 44.93
CA ASN A 348 -57.49 -52.50 44.30
C ASN A 348 -56.23 -53.38 44.42
N SER A 349 -56.38 -54.65 44.78
CA SER A 349 -55.26 -55.61 44.95
C SER A 349 -54.44 -55.82 43.68
N LYS A 350 -54.98 -55.47 42.50
CA LYS A 350 -54.28 -55.49 41.21
C LYS A 350 -53.43 -54.24 40.94
N PHE A 351 -53.23 -53.35 41.91
CA PHE A 351 -52.37 -52.17 41.78
C PHE A 351 -50.96 -52.49 41.27
N TRP A 352 -50.44 -53.68 41.56
CA TRP A 352 -49.15 -54.17 41.05
C TRP A 352 -49.06 -54.19 39.51
N LEU A 353 -50.20 -54.28 38.82
CA LEU A 353 -50.29 -54.30 37.35
C LEU A 353 -49.81 -52.98 36.72
N LEU A 354 -49.87 -51.86 37.45
CA LEU A 354 -49.28 -50.58 37.05
C LEU A 354 -47.77 -50.71 36.85
N TRP A 355 -47.07 -51.37 37.77
CA TRP A 355 -45.62 -51.61 37.68
C TRP A 355 -45.28 -52.69 36.65
N ALA A 356 -46.11 -53.74 36.57
CA ALA A 356 -45.92 -54.84 35.63
C ALA A 356 -46.04 -54.41 34.15
N VAL A 357 -46.78 -53.33 33.84
CA VAL A 357 -46.93 -52.82 32.47
C VAL A 357 -46.00 -51.63 32.19
N SER A 358 -45.85 -50.69 33.13
CA SER A 358 -45.05 -49.49 32.92
C SER A 358 -43.54 -49.75 32.80
N LEU A 359 -42.98 -50.65 33.61
CA LEU A 359 -41.55 -50.97 33.58
C LEU A 359 -41.10 -51.66 32.28
N PRO A 360 -41.76 -52.71 31.76
CA PRO A 360 -41.35 -53.29 30.49
C PRO A 360 -41.59 -52.34 29.31
N LEU A 361 -42.68 -51.55 29.34
CA LEU A 361 -42.94 -50.58 28.27
C LEU A 361 -41.84 -49.50 28.21
N THR A 362 -41.49 -48.90 29.35
CA THR A 362 -40.37 -47.94 29.41
C THR A 362 -39.05 -48.57 28.98
N LEU A 363 -38.76 -49.81 29.42
CA LEU A 363 -37.56 -50.54 29.02
C LEU A 363 -37.51 -50.78 27.51
N THR A 364 -38.62 -51.17 26.87
CA THR A 364 -38.67 -51.41 25.42
C THR A 364 -38.41 -50.14 24.61
N ILE A 365 -38.95 -48.99 25.05
CA ILE A 365 -38.72 -47.70 24.40
C ILE A 365 -37.25 -47.27 24.56
N ILE A 366 -36.66 -47.45 25.75
CA ILE A 366 -35.26 -47.13 26.01
C ILE A 366 -34.33 -48.04 25.19
N LEU A 367 -34.59 -49.35 25.14
CA LEU A 367 -33.80 -50.30 24.34
C LEU A 367 -33.91 -50.00 22.85
N GLY A 368 -35.09 -49.65 22.36
CA GLY A 368 -35.29 -49.20 20.97
C GLY A 368 -34.50 -47.93 20.65
N TRP A 369 -34.49 -46.97 21.56
CA TRP A 369 -33.70 -45.74 21.42
C TRP A 369 -32.18 -46.00 21.44
N LEU A 370 -31.69 -46.84 22.36
CA LEU A 370 -30.28 -47.23 22.42
C LEU A 370 -29.84 -48.01 21.17
N ALA A 371 -30.70 -48.88 20.65
CA ALA A 371 -30.44 -49.61 19.41
C ALA A 371 -30.39 -48.66 18.20
N TRP A 372 -31.24 -47.63 18.16
CA TRP A 372 -31.20 -46.58 17.13
C TRP A 372 -29.93 -45.73 17.22
N GLU A 373 -29.56 -45.28 18.42
CA GLU A 373 -28.36 -44.45 18.64
C GLU A 373 -27.08 -45.23 18.29
N SER A 374 -27.00 -46.51 18.68
CA SER A 374 -25.88 -47.40 18.34
C SER A 374 -25.87 -47.80 16.85
N GLY A 375 -27.06 -47.93 16.24
CA GLY A 375 -27.25 -48.20 14.81
C GLY A 375 -26.71 -47.09 13.89
N GLY A 376 -26.66 -45.84 14.37
CA GLY A 376 -26.04 -44.72 13.65
C GLY A 376 -24.52 -44.88 13.47
N THR A 377 -23.85 -45.49 14.44
CA THR A 377 -22.41 -45.81 14.41
C THR A 377 -22.14 -47.14 13.69
N PHE A 378 -23.01 -48.14 13.87
CA PHE A 378 -22.91 -49.44 13.20
C PHE A 378 -23.21 -49.34 11.68
N GLY A 379 -24.12 -48.47 11.27
CA GLY A 379 -24.45 -48.21 9.86
C GLY A 379 -23.31 -47.59 9.05
N GLN A 380 -22.40 -46.83 9.68
CA GLN A 380 -21.20 -46.30 9.02
C GLN A 380 -20.09 -47.36 8.87
N GLY A 381 -19.94 -48.27 9.84
CA GLY A 381 -19.06 -49.43 9.73
C GLY A 381 -19.50 -50.39 8.63
N LEU A 382 -20.80 -50.64 8.51
CA LEU A 382 -21.38 -51.49 7.46
C LEU A 382 -21.29 -50.85 6.06
N ARG A 383 -21.44 -49.51 5.95
CA ARG A 383 -21.20 -48.76 4.70
C ARG A 383 -19.73 -48.76 4.27
N LYS A 384 -18.77 -48.74 5.21
CA LYS A 384 -17.34 -48.89 4.91
C LYS A 384 -16.97 -50.32 4.49
N LEU A 385 -17.68 -51.33 4.98
CA LEU A 385 -17.49 -52.73 4.59
C LEU A 385 -18.13 -53.07 3.23
N LEU A 386 -19.22 -52.38 2.86
CA LEU A 386 -19.92 -52.57 1.57
C LEU A 386 -19.46 -51.59 0.47
N GLY A 387 -18.58 -50.62 0.78
CA GLY A 387 -18.24 -49.50 -0.09
C GLY A 387 -16.82 -49.48 -0.67
N ARG A 388 -16.17 -50.64 -0.89
CA ARG A 388 -14.85 -50.72 -1.55
C ARG A 388 -14.93 -51.47 -2.88
N ARG A 389 -15.44 -50.79 -3.92
CA ARG A 389 -15.09 -51.03 -5.33
C ARG A 389 -15.45 -49.79 -6.15
N GLY A 390 -14.43 -49.05 -6.62
CA GLY A 390 -14.63 -48.05 -7.68
C GLY A 390 -13.68 -46.86 -7.68
N ARG A 391 -12.53 -47.04 -8.34
CA ARG A 391 -11.75 -46.06 -9.12
C ARG A 391 -11.13 -44.82 -8.46
N GLN A 392 -9.79 -44.81 -8.50
CA GLN A 392 -8.95 -43.63 -8.71
C GLN A 392 -9.45 -42.76 -9.87
N LEU A 393 -9.37 -41.44 -9.71
CA LEU A 393 -9.03 -40.44 -10.72
C LEU A 393 -8.56 -39.16 -9.99
N GLY A 394 -7.62 -38.45 -10.62
CA GLY A 394 -6.62 -37.55 -10.01
C GLY A 394 -7.11 -36.24 -9.39
N PRO A 395 -6.17 -35.38 -8.93
CA PRO A 395 -6.50 -34.17 -8.22
C PRO A 395 -6.95 -33.09 -9.20
N ALA A 396 -8.17 -32.58 -9.02
CA ALA A 396 -8.67 -31.39 -9.69
C ALA A 396 -8.77 -30.24 -8.69
N SER A 397 -8.13 -29.14 -9.07
CA SER A 397 -8.19 -27.78 -8.55
C SER A 397 -9.50 -27.38 -7.87
N VAL A 398 -9.38 -26.90 -6.64
CA VAL A 398 -10.45 -26.18 -5.93
C VAL A 398 -10.52 -24.75 -6.47
N PHE A 399 -11.45 -24.53 -7.39
CA PHE A 399 -11.98 -23.21 -7.70
C PHE A 399 -12.83 -22.74 -6.52
N VAL A 400 -12.42 -21.64 -5.89
CA VAL A 400 -13.22 -20.89 -4.92
C VAL A 400 -14.24 -20.07 -5.72
N ALA A 401 -15.49 -20.51 -5.72
CA ALA A 401 -16.61 -19.71 -6.20
C ALA A 401 -17.02 -18.74 -5.09
N GLY A 402 -16.58 -17.48 -5.22
CA GLY A 402 -17.12 -16.36 -4.48
C GLY A 402 -18.55 -16.07 -4.95
N GLY A 403 -19.51 -16.31 -4.07
CA GLY A 403 -20.88 -15.83 -4.23
C GLY A 403 -20.95 -14.35 -3.87
N SER A 404 -20.95 -13.52 -4.91
CA SER A 404 -21.43 -12.13 -4.85
C SER A 404 -22.89 -12.11 -4.38
N LEU A 405 -23.16 -11.39 -3.30
CA LEU A 405 -24.50 -10.94 -2.92
C LEU A 405 -24.53 -9.41 -3.12
N ASP A 406 -25.06 -9.02 -4.28
CA ASP A 406 -25.42 -7.65 -4.63
C ASP A 406 -26.88 -7.38 -4.16
N LYS A 407 -27.06 -6.19 -3.55
CA LYS A 407 -28.30 -5.42 -3.36
C LYS A 407 -29.52 -6.06 -2.66
N ARG A 408 -29.76 -5.62 -1.42
CA ARG A 408 -30.76 -4.57 -1.13
C ARG A 408 -30.44 -3.85 0.18
#